data_AF-A0A1G1H4T2-F1
#
_entry.id   AF-A0A1G1H4T2-F1
#
_cell.length_a   1.000
_cell.length_b   1.000
_cell.length_c   1.000
_cell.angle_alpha   90.00
_cell.angle_beta   90.00
_cell.angle_gamma   90.00
#
_symmetry.space_group_name_H-M   'P 1'
#
loop_
_entity.id
_entity.type
_entity.pdbx_description
1 polymer ?
#
loop_
_entity_poly.entity_id
_entity_poly.type
_entity_poly.pdbx_seq_one_letter_code
_entity_poly.pdbx_strand_id
1 'polypeptide(L)'
;MMIIYKKIGNRIKMLREKAVMSQDMLSQRMGISRPAVSQIESGERKISAEELQKLSHIFHVSMDDLLNPVKEPEVHLHKGKEEKTAKPQMRISVPQKNLQKFKEVLLYILNKVGAKENIGETVIYKLLYFIDFDFYEKYEEQLIGATYIKNKYGPTPVEFVKIVERMMADKEIEKVKSEYFNFPQTKYLPCRKPDLAKLMANEIEVIDDVLNRLSEMNGSQISAYSHSDVPWMTTADGDAIEYESVFYRMLPYSVRAYAEENG
;
A
#
# COMPACT_ATOMS: atom_id res chain seq x y z
N MET A 1 -17.75 27.14 -8.73
CA MET A 1 -18.09 26.48 -7.44
C MET A 1 -18.62 25.04 -7.63
N MET A 2 -19.62 24.78 -8.50
CA MET A 2 -20.11 23.41 -8.80
C MET A 2 -19.06 22.44 -9.39
N ILE A 3 -18.06 22.96 -10.11
CA ILE A 3 -17.02 22.12 -10.77
C ILE A 3 -16.15 21.39 -9.74
N ILE A 4 -15.84 22.01 -8.59
CA ILE A 4 -14.97 21.43 -7.56
C ILE A 4 -15.69 20.26 -6.87
N TYR A 5 -16.92 20.47 -6.41
CA TYR A 5 -17.69 19.41 -5.75
C TYR A 5 -17.98 18.22 -6.67
N LYS A 6 -18.19 18.46 -7.96
CA LYS A 6 -18.35 17.38 -8.95
C LYS A 6 -17.06 16.57 -9.16
N LYS A 7 -15.88 17.23 -9.16
CA LYS A 7 -14.59 16.53 -9.22
C LYS A 7 -14.35 15.67 -7.98
N ILE A 8 -14.61 16.23 -6.79
CA ILE A 8 -14.50 15.51 -5.51
C ILE A 8 -15.47 14.32 -5.49
N GLY A 9 -16.74 14.54 -5.86
CA GLY A 9 -17.76 13.50 -5.94
C GLY A 9 -17.36 12.34 -6.87
N ASN A 10 -16.83 12.65 -8.05
CA ASN A 10 -16.30 11.64 -8.97
C ASN A 10 -15.11 10.87 -8.38
N ARG A 11 -14.18 11.54 -7.67
CA ARG A 11 -13.05 10.88 -7.00
C ARG A 11 -13.54 9.95 -5.90
N ILE A 12 -14.49 10.37 -5.08
CA ILE A 12 -15.13 9.56 -4.04
C ILE A 12 -15.80 8.34 -4.66
N LYS A 13 -16.57 8.52 -5.74
CA LYS A 13 -17.22 7.44 -6.48
C LYS A 13 -16.20 6.43 -7.00
N MET A 14 -15.12 6.91 -7.61
CA MET A 14 -14.06 6.05 -8.13
C MET A 14 -13.36 5.27 -7.02
N LEU A 15 -13.03 5.89 -5.89
CA LEU A 15 -12.46 5.21 -4.73
C LEU A 15 -13.43 4.20 -4.12
N ARG A 16 -14.73 4.53 -4.04
CA ARG A 16 -15.79 3.62 -3.62
C ARG A 16 -15.85 2.38 -4.51
N GLU A 17 -15.80 2.55 -5.82
CA GLU A 17 -15.84 1.47 -6.81
C GLU A 17 -14.55 0.62 -6.80
N LYS A 18 -13.37 1.24 -6.67
CA LYS A 18 -12.10 0.53 -6.46
C LYS A 18 -12.11 -0.32 -5.19
N ALA A 19 -12.74 0.19 -4.14
CA ALA A 19 -12.98 -0.57 -2.92
C ALA A 19 -14.19 -1.53 -3.02
N VAL A 20 -14.78 -1.69 -4.20
CA VAL A 20 -15.92 -2.58 -4.53
C VAL A 20 -17.14 -2.32 -3.64
N MET A 21 -17.34 -1.10 -3.15
CA MET A 21 -18.42 -0.76 -2.21
C MET A 21 -19.66 -0.25 -2.96
N SER A 22 -20.85 -0.63 -2.50
CA SER A 22 -22.10 0.02 -2.93
C SER A 22 -22.26 1.39 -2.24
N GLN A 23 -23.13 2.25 -2.77
CA GLN A 23 -23.47 3.52 -2.10
C GLN A 23 -24.11 3.28 -0.73
N ASP A 24 -24.87 2.20 -0.56
CA ASP A 24 -25.45 1.80 0.73
C ASP A 24 -24.37 1.40 1.74
N MET A 25 -23.36 0.65 1.31
CA MET A 25 -22.23 0.31 2.18
C MET A 25 -21.46 1.55 2.60
N LEU A 26 -21.19 2.47 1.67
CA LEU A 26 -20.50 3.71 1.99
C LEU A 26 -21.33 4.58 2.94
N SER A 27 -22.65 4.62 2.76
CA SER A 27 -23.53 5.43 3.61
C SER A 27 -23.56 4.95 5.05
N GLN A 28 -23.64 3.62 5.25
CA GLN A 28 -23.54 3.01 6.58
C GLN A 28 -22.20 3.36 7.25
N ARG A 29 -21.09 3.30 6.52
CA ARG A 29 -19.74 3.61 7.05
C ARG A 29 -19.54 5.09 7.39
N MET A 30 -20.16 5.96 6.60
CA MET A 30 -20.10 7.41 6.82
C MET A 30 -21.03 7.86 7.97
N GLY A 31 -22.03 7.04 8.32
CA GLY A 31 -23.10 7.41 9.24
C GLY A 31 -24.05 8.43 8.62
N ILE A 32 -24.24 8.38 7.30
CA ILE A 32 -25.13 9.28 6.54
C ILE A 32 -26.11 8.44 5.70
N SER A 33 -27.13 9.08 5.13
CA SER A 33 -28.10 8.38 4.30
C SER A 33 -27.52 7.99 2.93
N ARG A 34 -28.02 6.91 2.33
CA ARG A 34 -27.64 6.52 0.95
C ARG A 34 -27.91 7.64 -0.06
N PRO A 35 -29.03 8.38 -0.01
CA PRO A 35 -29.22 9.57 -0.83
C PRO A 35 -28.13 10.62 -0.62
N ALA A 36 -27.66 10.85 0.61
CA ALA A 36 -26.58 11.80 0.88
C ALA A 36 -25.27 11.37 0.20
N VAL A 37 -24.91 10.09 0.23
CA VAL A 37 -23.76 9.57 -0.53
C VAL A 37 -23.93 9.81 -2.03
N SER A 38 -25.10 9.49 -2.58
CA SER A 38 -25.37 9.70 -4.01
C SER A 38 -25.23 11.17 -4.41
N GLN A 39 -25.77 12.08 -3.60
CA GLN A 39 -25.68 13.52 -3.83
C GLN A 39 -24.26 14.07 -3.66
N ILE A 40 -23.45 13.51 -2.77
CA ILE A 40 -22.02 13.82 -2.67
C ILE A 40 -21.31 13.39 -3.96
N GLU A 41 -21.55 12.16 -4.43
CA GLU A 41 -20.91 11.60 -5.61
C GLU A 41 -21.28 12.33 -6.91
N SER A 42 -22.53 12.80 -7.02
CA SER A 42 -22.97 13.63 -8.16
C SER A 42 -22.49 15.08 -8.08
N GLY A 43 -21.99 15.52 -6.92
CA GLY A 43 -21.59 16.89 -6.64
C GLY A 43 -22.76 17.85 -6.34
N GLU A 44 -23.96 17.33 -6.14
CA GLU A 44 -25.16 18.09 -5.76
C GLU A 44 -25.12 18.55 -4.32
N ARG A 45 -24.51 17.75 -3.43
CA ARG A 45 -24.33 18.06 -2.02
C ARG A 45 -22.87 18.40 -1.72
N LYS A 46 -22.67 19.51 -1.01
CA LYS A 46 -21.35 19.88 -0.46
C LYS A 46 -20.93 18.85 0.59
N ILE A 47 -19.64 18.56 0.62
CA ILE A 47 -19.04 17.69 1.63
C ILE A 47 -18.45 18.53 2.77
N SER A 48 -18.64 18.11 4.01
CA SER A 48 -18.01 18.76 5.17
C SER A 48 -16.56 18.31 5.37
N ALA A 49 -15.78 19.07 6.16
CA ALA A 49 -14.42 18.67 6.53
C ALA A 49 -14.39 17.35 7.31
N GLU A 50 -15.37 17.12 8.19
CA GLU A 50 -15.53 15.88 8.95
C GLU A 50 -15.86 14.69 8.04
N GLU A 51 -16.71 14.89 7.03
CA GLU A 51 -17.01 13.86 6.03
C GLU A 51 -15.79 13.56 5.16
N LEU A 52 -15.04 14.58 4.72
CA LEU A 52 -13.75 14.41 4.03
C LEU A 52 -12.75 13.62 4.89
N GLN A 53 -12.70 13.91 6.19
CA GLN A 53 -11.86 13.17 7.13
C GLN A 53 -12.27 11.71 7.20
N LYS A 54 -13.56 11.40 7.34
CA LYS A 54 -14.05 10.02 7.37
C LYS A 54 -13.75 9.29 6.07
N LEU A 55 -13.97 9.90 4.91
CA LEU A 55 -13.66 9.30 3.62
C LEU A 55 -12.15 9.04 3.44
N SER A 56 -11.31 9.96 3.92
CA SER A 56 -9.84 9.77 3.96
C SER A 56 -9.48 8.50 4.73
N HIS A 57 -10.12 8.25 5.89
CA HIS A 57 -9.91 7.02 6.67
C HIS A 57 -10.50 5.79 5.98
N ILE A 58 -11.69 5.87 5.40
CA ILE A 58 -12.37 4.74 4.75
C ILE A 58 -11.61 4.27 3.51
N PHE A 59 -11.04 5.20 2.74
CA PHE A 59 -10.35 4.89 1.49
C PHE A 59 -8.83 4.84 1.62
N HIS A 60 -8.28 5.09 2.81
CA HIS A 60 -6.84 5.13 3.07
C HIS A 60 -6.07 6.08 2.13
N VAL A 61 -6.65 7.25 1.82
CA VAL A 61 -6.04 8.31 0.99
C VAL A 61 -5.96 9.62 1.76
N SER A 62 -5.07 10.55 1.38
CA SER A 62 -5.02 11.86 2.02
C SER A 62 -6.27 12.70 1.72
N MET A 63 -6.51 13.76 2.51
CA MET A 63 -7.57 14.72 2.18
C MET A 63 -7.24 15.47 0.89
N ASP A 64 -5.97 15.76 0.63
CA ASP A 64 -5.56 16.42 -0.60
C ASP A 64 -5.82 15.52 -1.82
N ASP A 65 -5.58 14.20 -1.73
CA ASP A 65 -5.92 13.24 -2.81
C ASP A 65 -7.43 13.18 -3.14
N LEU A 66 -8.28 13.52 -2.17
CA LEU A 66 -9.73 13.63 -2.36
C LEU A 66 -10.10 14.95 -3.04
N LEU A 67 -9.35 16.02 -2.77
CA LEU A 67 -9.59 17.38 -3.27
C LEU A 67 -8.93 17.63 -4.63
N ASN A 68 -7.75 17.06 -4.84
CA ASN A 68 -6.87 17.18 -6.00
C ASN A 68 -6.44 15.79 -6.44
N PRO A 69 -7.02 15.22 -7.50
CA PRO A 69 -6.51 14.00 -8.08
C PRO A 69 -5.15 14.28 -8.71
N VAL A 70 -4.06 14.04 -7.98
CA VAL A 70 -2.76 13.79 -8.61
C VAL A 70 -2.98 12.61 -9.55
N LYS A 71 -2.49 12.71 -10.79
CA LYS A 71 -2.60 11.59 -11.73
C LYS A 71 -1.88 10.40 -11.11
N GLU A 72 -2.64 9.35 -10.78
CA GLU A 72 -2.05 8.09 -10.36
C GLU A 72 -1.07 7.62 -11.46
N PRO A 73 0.14 7.19 -11.10
CA PRO A 73 1.13 6.74 -12.07
C PRO A 73 0.58 5.55 -12.87
N GLU A 74 0.78 5.58 -14.19
CA GLU A 74 0.43 4.44 -15.05
C GLU A 74 1.49 3.34 -14.91
N VAL A 75 1.16 2.30 -14.13
CA VAL A 75 2.04 1.11 -13.99
C VAL A 75 1.83 0.16 -15.18
N HIS A 76 2.83 -0.13 -15.99
CA HIS A 76 2.68 -1.09 -17.09
C HIS A 76 3.47 -2.37 -16.78
N LEU A 77 2.76 -3.51 -16.69
CA LEU A 77 3.40 -4.82 -16.50
C LEU A 77 3.86 -5.34 -17.87
N HIS A 78 5.15 -5.24 -18.16
CA HIS A 78 5.69 -5.70 -19.44
C HIS A 78 5.85 -7.23 -19.48
N LYS A 79 5.46 -7.84 -20.60
CA LYS A 79 6.02 -9.13 -21.03
C LYS A 79 7.31 -8.80 -21.79
N GLY A 80 8.45 -9.34 -21.35
CA GLY A 80 9.79 -8.85 -21.68
C GLY A 80 9.99 -8.35 -23.11
N LYS A 81 10.30 -7.05 -23.23
CA LYS A 81 11.34 -6.39 -24.03
C LYS A 81 11.23 -4.88 -23.79
N GLU A 82 12.35 -4.26 -23.47
CA GLU A 82 12.44 -2.81 -23.20
C GLU A 82 12.19 -2.02 -24.49
N GLU A 83 11.24 -1.08 -24.45
CA GLU A 83 11.15 -0.04 -25.46
C GLU A 83 11.13 1.35 -24.80
N LYS A 84 12.17 2.12 -25.13
CA LYS A 84 12.31 3.54 -24.81
C LYS A 84 11.41 4.35 -25.74
N THR A 85 10.44 5.09 -25.21
CA THR A 85 9.96 6.33 -25.84
C THR A 85 9.31 7.27 -24.82
N ALA A 86 9.48 8.57 -25.09
CA ALA A 86 9.37 9.69 -24.17
C ALA A 86 7.97 10.35 -24.10
N LYS A 87 7.64 10.83 -22.89
CA LYS A 87 6.96 12.10 -22.51
C LYS A 87 6.92 12.17 -20.97
N PRO A 88 6.89 13.35 -20.32
CA PRO A 88 6.93 13.47 -18.87
C PRO A 88 5.56 13.13 -18.27
N GLN A 89 5.32 11.82 -18.13
CA GLN A 89 4.38 11.23 -17.19
C GLN A 89 5.21 10.21 -16.41
N MET A 90 5.05 10.15 -15.08
CA MET A 90 5.78 9.21 -14.24
C MET A 90 5.31 7.79 -14.59
N ARG A 91 6.01 7.16 -15.55
CA ARG A 91 5.72 5.81 -16.05
C ARG A 91 6.58 4.84 -15.26
N ILE A 92 5.93 3.99 -14.49
CA ILE A 92 6.62 2.97 -13.69
C ILE A 92 6.62 1.67 -14.49
N SER A 93 7.82 1.21 -14.84
CA SER A 93 8.04 -0.05 -15.56
C SER A 93 8.58 -1.07 -14.57
N VAL A 94 7.84 -2.17 -14.38
CA VAL A 94 8.24 -3.25 -13.46
C VAL A 94 8.86 -4.40 -14.26
N PRO A 95 10.15 -4.73 -14.05
CA PRO A 95 10.76 -5.90 -14.69
C PRO A 95 10.02 -7.20 -14.32
N GLN A 96 9.98 -8.18 -15.23
CA GLN A 96 9.33 -9.47 -14.97
C GLN A 96 9.92 -10.22 -13.76
N LYS A 97 11.24 -10.11 -13.55
CA LYS A 97 11.93 -10.73 -12.40
C LYS A 97 11.39 -10.19 -11.07
N ASN A 98 11.19 -8.87 -10.99
CA ASN A 98 10.67 -8.19 -9.81
C ASN A 98 9.19 -8.54 -9.57
N LEU A 99 8.40 -8.70 -10.65
CA LEU A 99 7.01 -9.15 -10.56
C LEU A 99 6.90 -10.55 -9.93
N GLN A 100 7.69 -11.53 -10.39
CA GLN A 100 7.63 -12.89 -9.84
C GLN A 100 8.02 -12.88 -8.37
N LYS A 101 9.10 -12.15 -8.02
CA LYS A 101 9.55 -12.05 -6.64
C LYS A 101 8.47 -11.42 -5.74
N PHE A 102 7.86 -10.32 -6.17
CA PHE A 102 6.75 -9.68 -5.45
C PHE A 102 5.62 -10.68 -5.18
N LYS A 103 5.18 -11.43 -6.20
CA LYS A 103 4.11 -12.43 -6.05
C LYS A 103 4.44 -13.48 -4.98
N GLU A 104 5.65 -14.05 -5.01
CA GLU A 104 6.03 -15.09 -4.05
C GLU A 104 6.21 -14.53 -2.63
N VAL A 105 6.75 -13.32 -2.48
CA VAL A 105 6.85 -12.64 -1.18
C VAL A 105 5.47 -12.35 -0.61
N LEU A 106 4.55 -11.81 -1.42
CA LEU A 106 3.18 -11.56 -0.99
C LEU A 106 2.49 -12.87 -0.56
N LEU A 107 2.62 -13.94 -1.34
CA LEU A 107 2.08 -15.25 -0.96
C LEU A 107 2.71 -15.79 0.32
N TYR A 108 4.00 -15.59 0.53
CA TYR A 108 4.68 -16.00 1.76
C TYR A 108 4.12 -15.27 2.98
N ILE A 109 4.00 -13.95 2.92
CA ILE A 109 3.37 -13.12 3.97
C ILE A 109 1.94 -13.59 4.24
N LEU A 110 1.12 -13.74 3.19
CA LEU A 110 -0.29 -14.12 3.34
C LEU A 110 -0.46 -15.52 3.93
N ASN A 111 0.38 -16.50 3.54
CA ASN A 111 0.34 -17.84 4.11
C ASN A 111 0.80 -17.88 5.58
N LYS A 112 1.72 -17.00 5.99
CA LYS A 112 2.26 -16.96 7.36
C LYS A 112 1.35 -16.19 8.33
N VAL A 113 0.87 -15.02 7.93
CA VAL A 113 0.18 -14.09 8.83
C VAL A 113 -1.15 -13.58 8.31
N GLY A 114 -1.52 -13.85 7.05
CA GLY A 114 -2.74 -13.29 6.43
C GLY A 114 -4.06 -13.68 7.11
N ALA A 115 -4.07 -14.80 7.84
CA ALA A 115 -5.23 -15.23 8.63
C ALA A 115 -5.47 -14.39 9.89
N LYS A 116 -4.46 -13.70 10.43
CA LYS A 116 -4.59 -12.89 11.65
C LYS A 116 -5.61 -11.76 11.44
N GLU A 117 -6.41 -11.46 12.46
CA GLU A 117 -7.51 -10.49 12.38
C GLU A 117 -7.02 -9.06 12.08
N ASN A 118 -5.86 -8.66 12.62
CA ASN A 118 -5.27 -7.35 12.42
C ASN A 118 -4.64 -7.14 11.04
N ILE A 119 -4.45 -8.20 10.24
CA ILE A 119 -3.76 -8.15 8.95
C ILE A 119 -4.73 -7.80 7.82
N GLY A 120 -4.85 -6.51 7.56
CA GLY A 120 -5.52 -5.96 6.37
C GLY A 120 -4.53 -5.34 5.39
N GLU A 121 -5.06 -4.83 4.27
CA GLU A 121 -4.28 -4.18 3.19
C GLU A 121 -3.30 -3.12 3.69
N THR A 122 -3.71 -2.26 4.63
CA THR A 122 -2.82 -1.25 5.22
C THR A 122 -1.60 -1.90 5.87
N VAL A 123 -1.77 -2.99 6.63
CA VAL A 123 -0.65 -3.67 7.30
C VAL A 123 0.26 -4.34 6.27
N ILE A 124 -0.32 -4.99 5.25
CA ILE A 124 0.43 -5.63 4.17
C ILE A 124 1.35 -4.62 3.47
N TYR A 125 0.90 -3.40 3.20
CA TYR A 125 1.74 -2.36 2.57
C TYR A 125 2.99 -2.06 3.38
N LYS A 126 2.86 -2.00 4.71
CA LYS A 126 3.98 -1.65 5.60
C LYS A 126 4.90 -2.85 5.79
N LEU A 127 4.36 -4.07 5.85
CA LEU A 127 5.18 -5.27 5.85
C LEU A 127 6.03 -5.36 4.58
N LEU A 128 5.45 -5.14 3.39
CA LEU A 128 6.21 -5.11 2.14
C LEU A 128 7.30 -4.04 2.16
N TYR A 129 6.95 -2.82 2.60
CA TYR A 129 7.91 -1.73 2.75
C TYR A 129 9.09 -2.08 3.65
N PHE A 130 8.85 -2.57 4.87
CA PHE A 130 9.92 -2.94 5.79
C PHE A 130 10.72 -4.15 5.30
N ILE A 131 10.09 -5.13 4.64
CA ILE A 131 10.80 -6.26 4.02
C ILE A 131 11.80 -5.77 2.97
N ASP A 132 11.37 -4.89 2.07
CA ASP A 132 12.20 -4.43 0.96
C ASP A 132 13.33 -3.52 1.46
N PHE A 133 13.02 -2.61 2.38
CA PHE A 133 13.98 -1.63 2.88
C PHE A 133 14.98 -2.25 3.87
N ASP A 134 14.54 -3.17 4.74
CA ASP A 134 15.45 -3.86 5.66
C ASP A 134 16.40 -4.79 4.89
N PHE A 135 15.91 -5.40 3.80
CA PHE A 135 16.77 -6.19 2.92
C PHE A 135 17.80 -5.30 2.19
N TYR A 136 17.37 -4.15 1.68
CA TYR A 136 18.26 -3.18 1.04
C TYR A 136 19.30 -2.62 2.03
N GLU A 137 18.93 -2.34 3.28
CA GLU A 137 19.89 -1.87 4.30
C GLU A 137 20.98 -2.92 4.61
N LYS A 138 20.60 -4.21 4.63
CA LYS A 138 21.52 -5.32 4.89
C LYS A 138 22.42 -5.65 3.70
N TYR A 139 21.88 -5.66 2.49
CA TYR A 139 22.52 -6.26 1.31
C TYR A 139 22.76 -5.28 0.15
N GLU A 140 22.26 -4.05 0.24
CA GLU A 140 22.33 -3.03 -0.82
C GLU A 140 21.71 -3.49 -2.15
N GLU A 141 20.83 -4.49 -2.08
CA GLU A 141 20.02 -5.01 -3.17
C GLU A 141 18.55 -4.91 -2.80
N GLN A 142 17.68 -4.66 -3.78
CA GLN A 142 16.23 -4.65 -3.55
C GLN A 142 15.68 -6.08 -3.54
N LEU A 143 14.82 -6.42 -2.58
CA LEU A 143 14.19 -7.74 -2.52
C LEU A 143 13.10 -7.84 -3.56
N ILE A 144 12.02 -7.06 -3.42
CA ILE A 144 10.95 -7.00 -4.43
C ILE A 144 11.14 -5.81 -5.37
N GLY A 145 11.80 -4.74 -4.92
CA GLY A 145 12.08 -3.56 -5.73
C GLY A 145 10.82 -2.83 -6.16
N ALA A 146 9.87 -2.68 -5.22
CA ALA A 146 8.66 -1.91 -5.47
C ALA A 146 8.94 -0.41 -5.34
N THR A 147 8.14 0.41 -6.03
CA THR A 147 8.15 1.86 -5.84
C THR A 147 7.23 2.19 -4.68
N TYR A 148 7.77 2.78 -3.61
CA TYR A 148 6.97 3.22 -2.46
C TYR A 148 6.78 4.72 -2.49
N ILE A 149 5.54 5.19 -2.35
CA ILE A 149 5.25 6.63 -2.22
C ILE A 149 4.85 6.97 -0.79
N LYS A 150 5.24 8.16 -0.32
CA LYS A 150 4.79 8.68 0.97
C LYS A 150 3.33 9.09 0.89
N ASN A 151 2.49 8.44 1.68
CA ASN A 151 1.09 8.84 1.86
C ASN A 151 0.76 9.06 3.33
N LYS A 152 -0.39 9.71 3.58
CA LYS A 152 -0.94 10.00 4.92
C LYS A 152 -0.95 8.78 5.86
N TYR A 153 -1.23 7.59 5.32
CA TYR A 153 -1.30 6.36 6.11
C TYR A 153 -0.02 5.53 6.07
N GLY A 154 1.12 6.11 5.70
CA GLY A 154 2.41 5.44 5.60
C GLY A 154 2.82 5.16 4.15
N PRO A 155 3.91 4.41 3.94
CA PRO A 155 4.38 4.06 2.61
C PRO A 155 3.37 3.18 1.87
N THR A 156 3.20 3.42 0.57
CA THR A 156 2.31 2.65 -0.31
C THR A 156 3.07 2.12 -1.52
N PRO A 157 3.12 0.79 -1.74
CA PRO A 157 3.69 0.21 -2.94
C PRO A 157 2.80 0.46 -4.15
N VAL A 158 3.31 1.20 -5.14
CA VAL A 158 2.54 1.67 -6.30
C VAL A 158 2.10 0.52 -7.21
N GLU A 159 2.94 -0.49 -7.36
CA GLU A 159 2.70 -1.66 -8.21
C GLU A 159 1.63 -2.60 -7.66
N PHE A 160 1.36 -2.54 -6.35
CA PHE A 160 0.58 -3.55 -5.63
C PHE A 160 -0.77 -3.82 -6.25
N VAL A 161 -1.53 -2.77 -6.61
CA VAL A 161 -2.89 -2.90 -7.16
C VAL A 161 -2.88 -3.76 -8.42
N LYS A 162 -1.96 -3.49 -9.36
CA LYS A 162 -1.89 -4.23 -10.63
C LYS A 162 -1.37 -5.66 -10.44
N ILE A 163 -0.47 -5.87 -9.48
CA ILE A 163 0.04 -7.21 -9.15
C ILE A 163 -1.09 -8.06 -8.57
N VAL A 164 -1.85 -7.51 -7.62
CA VAL A 164 -2.99 -8.19 -6.99
C VAL A 164 -4.10 -8.48 -7.99
N GLU A 165 -4.45 -7.54 -8.86
CA GLU A 165 -5.41 -7.77 -9.96
C GLU A 165 -5.01 -8.96 -10.82
N ARG A 166 -3.72 -9.04 -11.18
CA ARG A 166 -3.18 -10.17 -11.94
C ARG A 166 -3.20 -11.48 -11.14
N MET A 167 -2.82 -11.46 -9.88
CA MET A 167 -2.85 -12.66 -9.02
C MET A 167 -4.29 -13.17 -8.81
N MET A 168 -5.28 -12.29 -8.72
CA MET A 168 -6.70 -12.68 -8.68
C MET A 168 -7.15 -13.31 -10.01
N ALA A 169 -6.77 -12.73 -11.15
CA ALA A 169 -7.05 -13.29 -12.46
C ALA A 169 -6.40 -14.68 -12.66
N ASP A 170 -5.19 -14.85 -12.14
CA ASP A 170 -4.42 -16.09 -12.15
C ASP A 170 -4.90 -17.08 -11.04
N LYS A 171 -5.91 -16.72 -10.24
CA LYS A 171 -6.46 -17.49 -9.10
C LYS A 171 -5.43 -17.87 -8.04
N GLU A 172 -4.43 -17.03 -7.83
CA GLU A 172 -3.39 -17.22 -6.81
C GLU A 172 -3.80 -16.66 -5.45
N ILE A 173 -4.65 -15.64 -5.43
CA ILE A 173 -5.22 -15.02 -4.23
C ILE A 173 -6.69 -14.67 -4.45
N GLU A 174 -7.42 -14.54 -3.35
CA GLU A 174 -8.80 -14.06 -3.31
C GLU A 174 -8.89 -12.82 -2.42
N LYS A 175 -9.58 -11.78 -2.89
CA LYS A 175 -9.83 -10.56 -2.10
C LYS A 175 -11.14 -10.71 -1.35
N VAL A 176 -11.08 -10.66 -0.02
CA VAL A 176 -12.24 -10.79 0.86
C VAL A 176 -12.44 -9.49 1.64
N LYS A 177 -13.70 -9.12 1.84
CA LYS A 177 -14.07 -8.03 2.74
C LYS A 177 -14.44 -8.60 4.09
N SER A 178 -13.81 -8.09 5.14
CA SER A 178 -14.14 -8.38 6.52
C SER A 178 -14.43 -7.10 7.29
N GLU A 179 -14.91 -7.26 8.51
CA GLU A 179 -15.05 -6.18 9.49
C GLU A 179 -14.06 -6.44 10.62
N TYR A 180 -13.31 -5.42 11.02
CA TYR A 180 -12.40 -5.44 12.16
C TYR A 180 -12.68 -4.21 13.02
N PHE A 181 -13.12 -4.42 14.28
CA PHE A 181 -13.58 -3.34 15.17
C PHE A 181 -14.60 -2.38 14.52
N ASN A 182 -15.57 -2.93 13.76
CA ASN A 182 -16.60 -2.18 12.99
C ASN A 182 -16.06 -1.32 11.84
N PHE A 183 -14.76 -1.41 11.54
CA PHE A 183 -14.17 -0.81 10.35
C PHE A 183 -13.99 -1.85 9.26
N PRO A 184 -14.20 -1.46 8.01
CA PRO A 184 -14.00 -2.37 6.92
C PRO A 184 -12.54 -2.65 6.66
N GLN A 185 -12.26 -3.92 6.43
CA GLN A 185 -10.94 -4.39 6.16
C GLN A 185 -10.95 -5.15 4.84
N THR A 186 -10.02 -4.79 3.96
CA THR A 186 -9.68 -5.62 2.81
C THR A 186 -8.65 -6.65 3.27
N LYS A 187 -8.99 -7.94 3.12
CA LYS A 187 -8.07 -9.06 3.32
C LYS A 187 -7.79 -9.75 1.99
N TYR A 188 -6.64 -10.40 1.94
CA TYR A 188 -6.23 -11.23 0.81
C TYR A 188 -5.97 -12.64 1.34
N LEU A 189 -6.68 -13.62 0.79
CA LEU A 189 -6.52 -15.02 1.13
C LEU A 189 -5.68 -15.71 0.05
N PRO A 190 -4.60 -16.42 0.41
CA PRO A 190 -3.80 -17.13 -0.57
C PRO A 190 -4.53 -18.41 -1.03
N CYS A 191 -4.65 -18.60 -2.33
CA CYS A 191 -5.22 -19.81 -2.93
C CYS A 191 -4.14 -20.88 -3.22
N ARG A 192 -2.86 -20.52 -3.07
CA ARG A 192 -1.72 -21.44 -3.16
C ARG A 192 -0.61 -21.07 -2.17
N LYS A 193 0.29 -22.02 -1.95
CA LYS A 193 1.56 -21.78 -1.23
C LYS A 193 2.55 -21.00 -2.11
N PRO A 194 3.48 -20.22 -1.51
CA PRO A 194 4.56 -19.60 -2.25
C PRO A 194 5.50 -20.67 -2.84
N ASP A 195 6.07 -20.40 -4.01
CA ASP A 195 7.16 -21.18 -4.58
C ASP A 195 8.49 -20.75 -3.94
N LEU A 196 8.93 -21.52 -2.94
CA LEU A 196 10.16 -21.23 -2.20
C LEU A 196 11.41 -21.35 -3.06
N ALA A 197 11.38 -22.03 -4.22
CA ALA A 197 12.53 -22.06 -5.13
C ALA A 197 12.81 -20.69 -5.76
N LYS A 198 11.90 -19.71 -5.61
CA LYS A 198 12.10 -18.32 -6.03
C LYS A 198 12.61 -17.42 -4.92
N LEU A 199 12.76 -17.92 -3.69
CA LEU A 199 13.22 -17.15 -2.54
C LEU A 199 14.53 -17.75 -2.00
N MET A 200 15.53 -16.90 -1.81
CA MET A 200 16.80 -17.26 -1.20
C MET A 200 16.66 -17.33 0.32
N ALA A 201 17.57 -18.06 0.99
CA ALA A 201 17.51 -18.23 2.44
C ALA A 201 17.60 -16.90 3.20
N ASN A 202 18.48 -15.98 2.76
CA ASN A 202 18.62 -14.64 3.35
C ASN A 202 17.38 -13.75 3.12
N GLU A 203 16.72 -13.87 1.96
CA GLU A 203 15.45 -13.17 1.70
C GLU A 203 14.37 -13.66 2.66
N ILE A 204 14.26 -14.98 2.85
CA ILE A 204 13.30 -15.60 3.79
C ILE A 204 13.59 -15.15 5.22
N GLU A 205 14.85 -15.13 5.64
CA GLU A 205 15.27 -14.67 6.97
C GLU A 205 14.79 -13.23 7.25
N VAL A 206 15.04 -12.30 6.32
CA VAL A 206 14.56 -10.91 6.47
C VAL A 206 13.03 -10.85 6.50
N ILE A 207 12.35 -11.62 5.67
CA ILE A 207 10.87 -11.67 5.68
C ILE A 207 10.38 -12.15 7.05
N ASP A 208 10.88 -13.27 7.55
CA ASP A 208 10.47 -13.82 8.85
C ASP A 208 10.83 -12.86 10.00
N ASP A 209 11.98 -12.19 9.98
CA ASP A 209 12.37 -11.16 10.96
C ASP A 209 11.38 -9.98 11.01
N VAL A 210 10.98 -9.46 9.85
CA VAL A 210 9.99 -8.38 9.76
C VAL A 210 8.63 -8.85 10.26
N LEU A 211 8.18 -10.04 9.85
CA LEU A 211 6.91 -10.60 10.28
C LEU A 211 6.89 -10.81 11.80
N ASN A 212 7.97 -11.29 12.39
CA ASN A 212 8.07 -11.49 13.84
C ASN A 212 7.97 -10.18 14.62
N ARG A 213 8.57 -9.09 14.12
CA ARG A 213 8.53 -7.78 14.78
C ARG A 213 7.19 -7.07 14.61
N LEU A 214 6.60 -7.13 13.42
CA LEU A 214 5.56 -6.17 13.02
C LEU A 214 4.18 -6.78 12.80
N SER A 215 4.05 -8.11 12.64
CA SER A 215 2.76 -8.72 12.27
C SER A 215 1.70 -8.76 13.38
N GLU A 216 2.07 -8.42 14.62
CA GLU A 216 1.11 -8.23 15.72
C GLU A 216 0.47 -6.83 15.73
N MET A 217 1.04 -5.87 14.99
CA MET A 217 0.52 -4.52 14.93
C MET A 217 -0.74 -4.44 14.05
N ASN A 218 -1.73 -3.69 14.48
CA ASN A 218 -2.86 -3.30 13.64
C ASN A 218 -2.51 -2.13 12.71
N GLY A 219 -3.43 -1.78 11.81
CA GLY A 219 -3.23 -0.72 10.82
C GLY A 219 -2.82 0.63 11.42
N SER A 220 -3.37 1.01 12.57
CA SER A 220 -3.01 2.27 13.24
C SER A 220 -1.62 2.21 13.86
N GLN A 221 -1.29 1.12 14.54
CA GLN A 221 0.02 0.92 15.18
C GLN A 221 1.16 0.90 14.16
N ILE A 222 1.01 0.11 13.10
CA ILE A 222 2.07 -0.01 12.08
C ILE A 222 2.21 1.27 11.24
N SER A 223 1.12 2.04 11.07
CA SER A 223 1.20 3.35 10.44
C SER A 223 2.02 4.31 11.28
N ALA A 224 1.73 4.41 12.59
CA ALA A 224 2.50 5.24 13.52
C ALA A 224 3.98 4.84 13.58
N TYR A 225 4.27 3.53 13.54
CA TYR A 225 5.64 3.01 13.44
C TYR A 225 6.31 3.47 12.14
N SER A 226 5.67 3.28 10.98
CA SER A 226 6.23 3.73 9.68
C SER A 226 6.41 5.25 9.57
N HIS A 227 5.59 6.04 10.26
CA HIS A 227 5.71 7.51 10.27
C HIS A 227 6.93 8.03 11.02
N SER A 228 7.55 7.17 11.83
CA SER A 228 8.75 7.47 12.60
C SER A 228 10.01 6.87 11.97
N ASP A 229 9.89 6.22 10.81
CA ASP A 229 11.02 5.69 10.04
C ASP A 229 11.62 6.79 9.15
N VAL A 230 12.95 6.90 9.14
CA VAL A 230 13.68 8.01 8.50
C VAL A 230 13.35 8.16 7.01
N PRO A 231 13.36 7.12 6.17
CA PRO A 231 12.96 7.22 4.77
C PRO A 231 11.59 7.88 4.57
N TRP A 232 10.60 7.51 5.39
CA TRP A 232 9.27 8.09 5.30
C TRP A 232 9.24 9.54 5.81
N MET A 233 9.97 9.85 6.88
CA MET A 233 10.01 11.19 7.46
C MET A 233 10.59 12.23 6.51
N THR A 234 11.68 11.88 5.82
CA THR A 234 12.44 12.81 4.97
C THR A 234 11.88 12.97 3.56
N THR A 235 11.00 12.07 3.13
CA THR A 235 10.32 12.14 1.83
C THR A 235 9.16 13.16 1.87
N ALA A 236 8.88 13.88 0.77
CA ALA A 236 7.72 14.76 0.69
C ALA A 236 6.42 13.98 0.40
N ASP A 237 5.26 14.50 0.81
CA ASP A 237 3.99 13.82 0.58
C ASP A 237 3.74 13.62 -0.93
N GLY A 238 3.43 12.38 -1.32
CA GLY A 238 3.20 11.97 -2.72
C GLY A 238 4.46 11.59 -3.49
N ASP A 239 5.65 11.90 -2.98
CA ASP A 239 6.91 11.55 -3.64
C ASP A 239 7.34 10.10 -3.36
N ALA A 240 8.20 9.59 -4.24
CA ALA A 240 8.81 8.27 -4.08
C ALA A 240 9.82 8.31 -2.93
N ILE A 241 9.80 7.26 -2.11
CA ILE A 241 10.74 7.06 -1.01
C ILE A 241 11.99 6.39 -1.57
N GLU A 242 13.13 7.09 -1.46
CA GLU A 242 14.44 6.59 -1.91
C GLU A 242 14.95 5.47 -0.99
N TYR A 243 15.39 4.35 -1.55
CA TYR A 243 15.89 3.21 -0.77
C TYR A 243 17.13 3.56 0.03
N GLU A 244 18.02 4.36 -0.55
CA GLU A 244 19.30 4.79 0.01
C GLU A 244 19.12 5.55 1.34
N SER A 245 17.93 6.08 1.59
CA SER A 245 17.64 6.75 2.86
C SER A 245 17.63 5.81 4.07
N VAL A 246 17.64 4.48 3.87
CA VAL A 246 17.79 3.50 4.97
C VAL A 246 19.13 3.64 5.70
N PHE A 247 20.17 4.15 5.05
CA PHE A 247 21.49 4.32 5.68
C PHE A 247 21.52 5.43 6.75
N TYR A 248 20.43 6.19 6.87
CA TYR A 248 20.23 7.17 7.93
C TYR A 248 19.25 6.69 9.02
N ARG A 249 18.77 5.44 8.94
CA ARG A 249 17.90 4.87 9.97
C ARG A 249 18.61 4.80 11.31
N MET A 250 17.83 5.04 12.36
CA MET A 250 18.23 4.84 13.75
C MET A 250 17.47 3.67 14.35
N LEU A 251 17.90 3.17 15.51
CA LEU A 251 17.08 2.25 16.30
C LEU A 251 15.71 2.87 16.57
N PRO A 252 14.61 2.09 16.51
CA PRO A 252 14.54 0.63 16.33
C PRO A 252 14.42 0.16 14.87
N TYR A 253 14.67 1.02 13.87
CA TYR A 253 14.47 0.70 12.44
C TYR A 253 15.71 0.14 11.77
N SER A 254 16.90 0.63 12.14
CA SER A 254 18.14 0.16 11.53
C SER A 254 18.38 -1.31 11.86
N VAL A 255 18.64 -2.10 10.83
CA VAL A 255 18.94 -3.53 10.92
C VAL A 255 20.40 -3.85 10.58
N ARG A 256 21.22 -2.81 10.32
CA ARG A 256 22.68 -2.94 10.23
C ARG A 256 23.26 -2.90 11.64
N ALA A 257 24.09 -3.90 11.97
CA ALA A 257 25.00 -3.77 13.09
C ALA A 257 26.15 -2.85 12.63
N TYR A 258 26.07 -1.57 12.97
CA TYR A 258 27.27 -0.74 12.93
C TYR A 258 28.23 -1.34 13.94
N ALA A 259 29.38 -1.82 13.49
CA ALA A 259 30.47 -2.07 14.41
C ALA A 259 30.66 -0.76 15.18
N GLU A 260 30.53 -0.80 16.51
CA GLU A 260 30.99 0.31 17.33
C GLU A 260 32.46 0.51 16.93
N GLU A 261 32.73 1.58 16.18
CA GLU A 261 34.09 2.08 16.03
C GLU A 261 34.49 2.47 17.45
N ASN A 262 35.11 1.51 18.14
CA ASN A 262 35.82 1.74 19.40
C ASN A 262 36.93 2.74 19.09
N GLY A 263 36.59 4.03 19.23
CA GLY A 263 37.54 5.13 19.26
C GLY A 263 38.37 5.13 20.54
#